data_AF-A0A959EKI7-F1
#
_entry.id   AF-A0A959EKI7-F1
#
_cell.length_a   1.000
_cell.length_b   1.000
_cell.length_c   1.000
_cell.angle_alpha   90.00
_cell.angle_beta   90.00
_cell.angle_gamma   90.00
#
_symmetry.space_group_name_H-M   'P 1'
#
loop_
_entity.id
_entity.type
_entity.pdbx_description
1 polymer ?
#
loop_
_entity_poly.entity_id
_entity_poly.type
_entity_poly.pdbx_seq_one_letter_code
_entity_poly.pdbx_strand_id
1 'polypeptide(L)'
;MSENNQARFLEKLEEKYGTWSKPTAKFGNTSYGEIAKALSISASQFSKLIYGTATEGMYIRSIENIDRLLTREAIREERDMAVAENERLKLEVGALKAGRANFRRRLLLLLLITVLSSTAALIFFLKSGLPSKEKQQSYAHPLTAFFDKEYDANFNSPYLDILEVQEYCPCSGYEGVWSLSEKYKLPLPGTRKPGVYYVAISADVRMKCSRYDTTGPGKGRVLMGYEYLINEIWVDTKMKPISPTYFDKDKKAFTPAFDALVFEQNPQFKKVATIHSFFIDKFEIYPDSIVRKGEPYGRYASDIDQKLADEYQIDIKFILEDVVGDMTTATCAPSPNLFCDPNDLKEKESVIAFDCLYTIRTENLGIGGGYPYTKGYRLEEQAYGDNLTCGCE
;
A
#
# COMPACT_ATOMS: atom_id res chain seq x y z
N MET A 1 34.72 42.74 -19.96
CA MET A 1 33.64 42.03 -19.22
C MET A 1 33.90 40.53 -19.07
N SER A 2 34.43 39.81 -20.06
CA SER A 2 34.71 38.36 -19.91
C SER A 2 35.81 38.03 -18.88
N GLU A 3 36.82 38.89 -18.69
CA GLU A 3 37.90 38.69 -17.71
C GLU A 3 37.39 38.60 -16.26
N ASN A 4 36.31 39.31 -15.92
CA ASN A 4 35.73 39.28 -14.57
C ASN A 4 35.05 37.93 -14.27
N ASN A 5 34.39 37.34 -15.28
CA ASN A 5 33.70 36.06 -15.14
C ASN A 5 34.66 34.86 -15.07
N GLN A 6 35.81 34.94 -15.75
CA GLN A 6 36.84 33.91 -15.65
C GLN A 6 37.50 33.90 -14.27
N ALA A 7 37.88 35.08 -13.75
CA ALA A 7 38.47 35.19 -12.42
C ALA A 7 37.54 34.64 -11.33
N ARG A 8 36.26 35.02 -11.36
CA ARG A 8 35.24 34.51 -10.43
C ARG A 8 35.02 33.00 -10.54
N PHE A 9 35.10 32.44 -11.75
CA PHE A 9 35.00 30.99 -11.95
C PHE A 9 36.21 30.25 -11.36
N LEU A 10 37.42 30.79 -11.52
CA LEU A 10 38.64 30.21 -10.92
C LEU A 10 38.61 30.29 -9.40
N GLU A 11 38.21 31.43 -8.83
CA GLU A 11 38.05 31.61 -7.38
C GLU A 11 37.10 30.56 -6.78
N LYS A 12 35.95 30.33 -7.44
CA LYS A 12 34.96 29.33 -7.01
C LYS A 12 35.49 27.90 -7.09
N LEU A 13 36.32 27.59 -8.09
CA LEU A 13 36.99 26.30 -8.17
C LEU A 13 38.04 26.12 -7.07
N GLU A 14 38.79 27.18 -6.75
CA GLU A 14 39.76 27.15 -5.65
C GLU A 14 39.08 27.03 -4.28
N GLU A 15 37.92 27.66 -4.09
CA GLU A 15 37.07 27.51 -2.90
C GLU A 15 36.65 26.03 -2.70
N LYS A 16 36.20 25.36 -3.76
CA LYS A 16 35.66 23.98 -3.67
C LYS A 16 36.72 22.88 -3.67
N TYR A 17 37.77 23.04 -4.47
CA TYR A 17 38.72 21.98 -4.80
C TYR A 17 40.16 22.29 -4.38
N GLY A 18 40.46 23.51 -3.94
CA GLY A 18 41.78 23.96 -3.52
C GLY A 18 42.61 24.57 -4.65
N THR A 19 43.84 24.98 -4.32
CA THR A 19 44.71 25.81 -5.18
C THR A 19 44.88 25.26 -6.59
N TRP A 20 44.85 26.16 -7.57
CA TRP A 20 45.01 25.79 -8.97
C TRP A 20 46.46 25.45 -9.34
N SER A 21 46.68 24.24 -9.86
CA SER A 21 47.96 23.78 -10.41
C SER A 21 47.89 23.62 -11.93
N LYS A 22 48.25 24.69 -12.64
CA LYS A 22 48.30 24.71 -14.12
C LYS A 22 49.21 23.63 -14.74
N PRO A 23 50.40 23.31 -14.19
CA PRO A 23 51.26 22.27 -14.77
C PRO A 23 50.68 20.86 -14.70
N THR A 24 49.82 20.59 -13.72
CA THR A 24 49.23 19.25 -13.50
C THR A 24 47.78 19.14 -13.92
N ALA A 25 47.17 20.25 -14.37
CA ALA A 25 45.74 20.32 -14.71
C ALA A 25 44.83 19.86 -13.56
N LYS A 26 45.10 20.39 -12.35
CA LYS A 26 44.36 20.07 -11.11
C LYS A 26 43.98 21.30 -10.32
N PHE A 27 42.93 21.19 -9.52
CA PHE A 27 42.65 22.06 -8.38
C PHE A 27 42.76 21.18 -7.12
N GLY A 28 43.68 21.53 -6.22
CA GLY A 28 44.11 20.65 -5.14
C GLY A 28 44.49 19.27 -5.66
N ASN A 29 43.77 18.24 -5.22
CA ASN A 29 43.99 16.85 -5.66
C ASN A 29 43.06 16.41 -6.81
N THR A 30 42.12 17.25 -7.23
CA THR A 30 41.07 16.89 -8.21
C THR A 30 41.48 17.30 -9.62
N SER A 31 41.36 16.38 -10.57
CA SER A 31 41.70 16.62 -11.98
C SER A 31 40.61 17.40 -12.71
N TYR A 32 40.98 18.13 -13.78
CA TYR A 32 40.02 18.85 -14.62
C TYR A 32 38.89 17.96 -15.16
N GLY A 33 39.18 16.70 -15.49
CA GLY A 33 38.17 15.76 -15.98
C GLY A 33 37.13 15.41 -14.92
N GLU A 34 37.56 15.22 -13.67
CA GLU A 34 36.68 14.96 -12.54
C GLU A 34 35.83 16.18 -12.19
N ILE A 35 36.43 17.39 -12.25
CA ILE A 35 35.72 18.65 -12.02
C ILE A 35 34.68 18.88 -13.13
N ALA A 36 35.05 18.67 -14.41
CA ALA A 36 34.12 18.81 -15.53
C ALA A 36 32.91 17.87 -15.36
N LYS A 37 33.15 16.62 -14.94
CA LYS A 37 32.09 15.65 -14.63
C LYS A 37 31.23 16.11 -13.46
N ALA A 38 31.82 16.62 -12.38
CA ALA A 38 31.08 17.14 -11.22
C ALA A 38 30.19 18.34 -11.59
N LEU A 39 30.66 19.20 -12.50
CA LEU A 39 29.92 20.34 -13.02
C LEU A 39 28.94 20.00 -14.14
N SER A 40 28.84 18.74 -14.54
CA SER A 40 27.99 18.26 -15.63
C SER A 40 28.26 18.96 -16.97
N ILE A 41 29.53 19.21 -17.28
CA ILE A 41 29.97 19.81 -18.55
C ILE A 41 31.05 18.96 -19.22
N SER A 42 31.25 19.13 -20.52
CA SER A 42 32.30 18.39 -21.23
C SER A 42 33.69 18.90 -20.89
N ALA A 43 34.72 18.06 -21.01
CA ALA A 43 36.12 18.46 -20.82
C ALA A 43 36.54 19.60 -21.77
N SER A 44 35.96 19.64 -22.98
CA SER A 44 36.15 20.73 -23.94
C SER A 44 35.56 22.05 -23.43
N GLN A 45 34.34 22.02 -22.87
CA GLN A 45 33.71 23.20 -22.26
C GLN A 45 34.47 23.68 -21.03
N PHE A 46 34.91 22.76 -20.17
CA PHE A 46 35.75 23.08 -19.00
C PHE A 46 37.07 23.74 -19.42
N SER A 47 37.74 23.21 -20.46
CA SER A 47 38.96 23.82 -20.99
C SER A 47 38.71 25.26 -21.49
N LYS A 48 37.59 25.51 -22.18
CA LYS A 48 37.23 26.87 -22.64
C LYS A 48 37.05 27.84 -21.48
N LEU A 49 36.44 27.39 -20.37
CA LEU A 49 36.23 28.20 -19.17
C LEU A 49 37.57 28.53 -18.48
N ILE A 50 38.48 27.55 -18.38
CA ILE A 50 39.81 27.72 -17.79
C ILE A 50 40.67 28.68 -18.62
N TYR A 51 40.64 28.59 -19.94
CA TYR A 51 41.48 29.39 -20.84
C TYR A 51 40.86 30.70 -21.32
N GLY A 52 39.72 31.13 -20.78
CA GLY A 52 39.15 32.46 -21.07
C GLY A 52 38.41 32.58 -22.41
N THR A 53 38.10 31.46 -23.07
CA THR A 53 37.48 31.42 -24.40
C THR A 53 36.01 31.01 -24.39
N ALA A 54 35.44 30.84 -23.19
CA ALA A 54 34.03 30.54 -23.00
C ALA A 54 33.14 31.78 -23.15
N THR A 55 31.88 31.57 -23.51
CA THR A 55 30.89 32.65 -23.54
C THR A 55 30.45 33.03 -22.13
N GLU A 56 29.92 34.24 -21.97
CA GLU A 56 29.38 34.71 -20.68
C GLU A 56 28.34 33.75 -20.07
N GLY A 57 27.41 33.26 -20.87
CA GLY A 57 26.41 32.29 -20.42
C GLY A 57 27.01 30.93 -20.00
N MET A 58 28.20 30.55 -20.50
CA MET A 58 28.90 29.37 -20.01
C MET A 58 29.48 29.62 -18.62
N TYR A 59 30.06 30.80 -18.36
CA TYR A 59 30.56 31.16 -17.04
C TYR A 59 29.45 31.19 -15.99
N ILE A 60 28.32 31.84 -16.29
CA ILE A 60 27.19 31.94 -15.36
C ILE A 60 26.72 30.55 -14.92
N ARG A 61 26.43 29.66 -15.88
CA ARG A 61 25.95 28.29 -15.57
C ARG A 61 26.98 27.47 -14.80
N SER A 62 28.26 27.61 -15.12
CA SER A 62 29.30 26.83 -14.46
C SER A 62 29.61 27.35 -13.05
N ILE A 63 29.50 28.66 -12.80
CA ILE A 63 29.57 29.27 -11.46
C ILE A 63 28.39 28.80 -10.61
N GLU A 64 27.15 28.87 -11.13
CA GLU A 64 25.96 28.37 -10.42
C GLU A 64 26.06 26.88 -10.06
N ASN A 65 26.64 26.07 -10.95
CA ASN A 65 26.86 24.65 -10.67
C ASN A 65 27.89 24.44 -9.54
N ILE A 66 28.95 25.24 -9.47
CA ILE A 66 29.91 25.17 -8.34
C ILE A 66 29.24 25.61 -7.03
N ASP A 67 28.48 26.71 -7.06
CA ASP A 67 27.75 27.20 -5.87
C ASP A 67 26.78 26.13 -5.34
N ARG A 68 26.05 25.45 -6.23
CA ARG A 68 25.20 24.31 -5.83
C ARG A 68 25.97 23.18 -5.17
N LEU A 69 27.20 22.89 -5.61
CA LEU A 69 28.03 21.86 -4.99
C LEU A 69 28.51 22.28 -3.61
N LEU A 70 28.94 23.54 -3.45
CA LEU A 70 29.34 24.11 -2.15
C LEU A 70 28.19 24.12 -1.15
N THR A 71 27.00 24.56 -1.57
CA THR A 71 25.80 24.55 -0.70
C THR A 71 25.42 23.13 -0.26
N ARG A 72 25.49 22.15 -1.16
CA ARG A 72 25.19 20.74 -0.82
C ARG A 72 26.17 20.16 0.20
N GLU A 73 27.43 20.54 0.13
CA GLU A 73 28.46 20.10 1.07
C GLU A 73 28.23 20.72 2.45
N ALA A 74 27.98 22.04 2.52
CA ALA A 74 27.67 22.73 3.76
C ALA A 74 26.43 22.13 4.46
N ILE A 75 25.35 21.87 3.72
CA ILE A 75 24.12 21.23 4.27
C ILE A 75 24.43 19.83 4.80
N ARG A 76 25.31 19.07 4.11
CA ARG A 76 25.68 17.73 4.52
C ARG A 76 26.50 17.75 5.81
N GLU A 77 27.45 18.67 5.94
CA GLU A 77 28.24 18.85 7.16
C GLU A 77 27.36 19.27 8.34
N GLU A 78 26.44 20.23 8.15
CA GLU A 78 25.49 20.65 9.17
C GLU A 78 24.61 19.49 9.65
N ARG A 79 24.07 18.69 8.71
CA ARG A 79 23.30 17.49 9.03
C ARG A 79 24.13 16.49 9.82
N ASP A 80 25.36 16.20 9.39
CA ASP A 80 26.21 15.19 10.02
C ASP A 80 26.60 15.61 11.46
N MET A 81 26.84 16.91 11.70
CA MET A 81 27.01 17.46 13.05
C MET A 81 25.74 17.33 13.89
N ALA A 82 24.58 17.68 13.34
CA ALA A 82 23.30 17.58 14.06
C ALA A 82 22.95 16.14 14.44
N VAL A 83 23.27 15.17 13.57
CA VAL A 83 23.10 13.73 13.86
C VAL A 83 24.01 13.31 15.00
N ALA A 84 25.29 13.67 14.97
CA ALA A 84 26.25 13.34 16.03
C ALA A 84 25.85 13.95 17.39
N GLU A 85 25.36 15.18 17.39
CA GLU A 85 24.86 15.83 18.62
C GLU A 85 23.59 15.15 19.15
N ASN A 86 22.65 14.78 18.27
CA ASN A 86 21.41 14.10 18.65
C ASN A 86 21.70 12.71 19.24
N GLU A 87 22.66 11.97 18.67
CA GLU A 87 23.12 10.69 19.24
C GLU A 87 23.72 10.88 20.64
N ARG A 88 24.54 11.92 20.84
CA ARG A 88 25.10 12.24 22.16
C ARG A 88 24.00 12.55 23.17
N LEU A 89 23.02 13.37 22.80
CA LEU A 89 21.89 13.74 23.66
C LEU A 89 20.99 12.54 23.98
N LYS A 90 20.77 11.64 23.03
CA LYS A 90 20.01 10.40 23.25
C LYS A 90 20.68 9.49 24.28
N LEU A 91 22.00 9.37 24.24
CA LEU A 91 22.77 8.59 25.23
C LEU A 91 22.67 9.22 26.64
N GLU A 92 22.74 10.54 26.74
CA GLU A 92 22.62 11.27 28.01
C GLU A 92 21.20 11.13 28.62
N VAL A 93 20.16 11.30 27.80
CA VAL A 93 18.76 11.10 28.22
C VAL A 93 18.50 9.65 28.60
N GLY A 94 19.08 8.68 27.88
CA GLY A 94 18.99 7.26 28.19
C GLY A 94 19.56 6.91 29.57
N ALA A 95 20.72 7.46 29.92
CA ALA A 95 21.35 7.26 31.23
C ALA A 95 20.51 7.86 32.38
N LEU A 96 19.94 9.06 32.18
CA LEU A 96 19.06 9.70 33.15
C LEU A 96 17.73 8.94 33.35
N LYS A 97 17.15 8.42 32.26
CA LYS A 97 15.91 7.61 32.32
C LYS A 97 16.14 6.26 33.00
N ALA A 98 17.28 5.61 32.79
CA ALA A 98 17.61 4.33 33.45
C ALA A 98 17.71 4.47 34.98
N GLY A 99 18.30 5.56 35.48
CA GLY A 99 18.34 5.86 36.92
C GLY A 99 16.95 6.08 37.53
N ARG A 100 16.08 6.81 36.82
CA ARG A 100 14.70 7.12 37.27
C ARG A 100 13.76 5.91 37.18
N ALA A 101 13.97 5.03 36.20
CA ALA A 101 13.21 3.79 36.00
C ALA A 101 13.50 2.76 37.10
N ASN A 102 14.75 2.61 37.53
CA ASN A 102 15.10 1.72 38.64
C ASN A 102 14.48 2.15 39.97
N PHE A 103 14.37 3.46 40.22
CA PHE A 103 13.68 3.99 41.40
C PHE A 103 12.15 3.75 41.33
N ARG A 104 11.52 4.05 40.18
CA ARG A 104 10.08 3.78 39.96
C ARG A 104 9.74 2.29 40.05
N ARG A 105 10.59 1.39 39.53
CA ARG A 105 10.36 -0.06 39.57
C ARG A 105 10.42 -0.61 40.99
N ARG A 106 11.33 -0.10 41.83
CA ARG A 106 11.38 -0.43 43.27
C ARG A 106 10.15 0.07 44.02
N LEU A 107 9.69 1.29 43.74
CA LEU A 107 8.48 1.86 44.34
C LEU A 107 7.22 1.09 43.91
N LEU A 108 7.12 0.72 42.62
CA LEU A 108 6.02 -0.07 42.08
C LEU A 108 6.00 -1.49 42.65
N LEU A 109 7.16 -2.14 42.84
CA LEU A 109 7.25 -3.45 43.50
C LEU A 109 6.76 -3.39 44.95
N LEU A 110 7.12 -2.36 45.71
CA LEU A 110 6.63 -2.15 47.07
C LEU A 110 5.11 -1.94 47.09
N LEU A 111 4.58 -1.11 46.19
CA LEU A 111 3.14 -0.91 46.04
C LEU A 111 2.42 -2.20 45.63
N LEU A 112 2.99 -2.97 44.69
CA LEU A 112 2.43 -4.24 44.24
C LEU A 112 2.34 -5.25 45.39
N ILE A 113 3.35 -5.32 46.26
CA ILE A 113 3.33 -6.19 47.44
C ILE A 113 2.22 -5.76 48.41
N THR A 114 2.02 -4.45 48.63
CA THR A 114 0.92 -3.94 49.48
C THR A 114 -0.47 -4.20 48.87
N VAL A 115 -0.59 -4.12 47.55
CA VAL A 115 -1.84 -4.43 46.83
C VAL A 115 -2.10 -5.94 46.84
N LEU A 116 -1.09 -6.78 46.66
CA LEU A 116 -1.22 -8.24 46.69
C LEU A 116 -1.59 -8.76 48.08
N SER A 117 -1.04 -8.16 49.15
CA SER A 117 -1.38 -8.52 50.53
C SER A 117 -2.78 -8.05 50.93
N SER A 118 -3.21 -6.85 50.49
CA SER A 118 -4.57 -6.37 50.71
C SER A 118 -5.62 -7.12 49.85
N THR A 119 -5.31 -7.47 48.60
CA THR A 119 -6.19 -8.28 47.75
C THR A 119 -6.29 -9.74 48.20
N ALA A 120 -5.22 -10.34 48.73
CA ALA A 120 -5.29 -11.68 49.33
C ALA A 120 -6.22 -11.70 50.55
N ALA A 121 -6.16 -10.66 51.40
CA ALA A 121 -7.10 -10.49 52.51
C ALA A 121 -8.54 -10.28 52.00
N LEU A 122 -8.71 -9.44 50.97
CA LEU A 122 -10.02 -9.16 50.37
C LEU A 122 -10.67 -10.41 49.72
N ILE A 123 -9.89 -11.22 48.98
CA ILE A 123 -10.34 -12.47 48.33
C ILE A 123 -10.70 -13.55 49.37
N PHE A 124 -10.00 -13.59 50.51
CA PHE A 124 -10.36 -14.47 51.63
C PHE A 124 -11.75 -14.12 52.20
N PHE A 125 -12.12 -12.84 52.23
CA PHE A 125 -13.42 -12.37 52.71
C PHE A 125 -14.55 -12.38 51.66
N LEU A 126 -14.25 -12.20 50.36
CA LEU A 126 -15.25 -12.08 49.29
C LEU A 126 -15.52 -13.38 48.51
N LYS A 127 -14.98 -14.53 48.94
CA LYS A 127 -15.22 -15.85 48.33
C LYS A 127 -16.64 -16.42 48.58
N SER A 128 -17.64 -15.56 48.75
CA SER A 128 -19.05 -15.93 48.73
C SER A 128 -19.80 -15.05 47.74
N GLY A 129 -19.82 -15.54 46.49
CA GLY A 129 -20.76 -15.10 45.46
C GLY A 129 -20.24 -14.01 44.53
N LEU A 130 -19.82 -14.42 43.32
CA LEU A 130 -20.47 -14.04 42.05
C LEU A 130 -19.67 -14.60 40.86
N PRO A 131 -20.35 -14.94 39.74
CA PRO A 131 -19.76 -15.58 38.59
C PRO A 131 -19.08 -14.58 37.65
N SER A 132 -18.04 -15.06 36.99
CA SER A 132 -17.25 -14.34 35.99
C SER A 132 -18.05 -14.09 34.72
N LYS A 133 -18.16 -12.83 34.28
CA LYS A 133 -18.56 -12.48 32.92
C LYS A 133 -17.39 -12.73 31.97
N GLU A 134 -17.62 -13.56 30.96
CA GLU A 134 -16.71 -13.72 29.82
C GLU A 134 -16.54 -12.40 29.07
N LYS A 135 -15.29 -12.05 28.74
CA LYS A 135 -14.96 -10.94 27.86
C LYS A 135 -15.23 -11.36 26.41
N GLN A 136 -16.05 -10.57 25.75
CA GLN A 136 -16.32 -10.63 24.32
C GLN A 136 -15.03 -10.31 23.55
N GLN A 137 -14.57 -11.24 22.72
CA GLN A 137 -13.35 -11.13 21.94
C GLN A 137 -13.60 -10.20 20.74
N SER A 138 -12.99 -9.01 20.76
CA SER A 138 -13.01 -8.06 19.65
C SER A 138 -12.31 -8.69 18.44
N TYR A 139 -13.02 -8.83 17.32
CA TYR A 139 -12.41 -9.25 16.05
C TYR A 139 -11.48 -8.12 15.59
N ALA A 140 -10.16 -8.33 15.69
CA ALA A 140 -9.18 -7.39 15.18
C ALA A 140 -9.04 -7.60 13.67
N HIS A 141 -9.11 -6.52 12.89
CA HIS A 141 -8.98 -6.58 11.43
C HIS A 141 -7.58 -7.12 11.05
N PRO A 142 -7.45 -8.00 10.03
CA PRO A 142 -6.18 -8.67 9.73
C PRO A 142 -5.00 -7.71 9.48
N LEU A 143 -5.30 -6.53 8.91
CA LEU A 143 -4.31 -5.48 8.63
C LEU A 143 -4.05 -4.50 9.79
N THR A 144 -4.74 -4.63 10.93
CA THR A 144 -4.59 -3.73 12.10
C THR A 144 -3.14 -3.67 12.58
N ALA A 145 -2.43 -4.79 12.64
CA ALA A 145 -1.03 -4.82 13.08
C ALA A 145 -0.08 -3.96 12.22
N PHE A 146 -0.45 -3.70 10.96
CA PHE A 146 0.35 -2.91 10.02
C PHE A 146 -0.02 -1.43 10.03
N PHE A 147 -1.27 -1.10 10.35
CA PHE A 147 -1.83 0.23 10.10
C PHE A 147 -2.34 0.94 11.35
N ASP A 148 -2.80 0.19 12.34
CA ASP A 148 -3.44 0.71 13.55
C ASP A 148 -2.49 0.45 14.74
N LYS A 149 -1.31 1.09 14.74
CA LYS A 149 -0.36 1.03 15.87
C LYS A 149 -0.61 2.17 16.84
N GLU A 150 -0.32 1.93 18.13
CA GLU A 150 -0.51 2.90 19.21
C GLU A 150 0.30 4.19 18.98
N TYR A 151 -0.22 5.33 19.46
CA TYR A 151 0.35 6.67 19.31
C TYR A 151 1.80 6.83 19.81
N ASP A 152 2.27 5.93 20.67
CA ASP A 152 3.62 5.92 21.24
C ASP A 152 4.62 5.10 20.41
N ALA A 153 4.15 4.38 19.38
CA ALA A 153 5.01 3.79 18.38
C ALA A 153 5.64 4.89 17.52
N ASN A 154 6.96 4.84 17.31
CA ASN A 154 7.64 5.66 16.30
C ASN A 154 7.19 5.23 14.89
N PHE A 155 5.98 5.62 14.51
CA PHE A 155 5.34 5.20 13.27
C PHE A 155 4.69 6.42 12.63
N ASN A 156 5.14 6.78 11.44
CA ASN A 156 4.40 7.71 10.60
C ASN A 156 3.11 7.01 10.21
N SER A 157 1.97 7.58 10.63
CA SER A 157 0.67 7.10 10.19
C SER A 157 0.68 6.96 8.67
N PRO A 158 0.18 5.83 8.14
CA PRO A 158 0.12 5.62 6.71
C PRO A 158 -0.98 6.47 6.07
N TYR A 159 -1.88 7.06 6.87
CA TYR A 159 -2.85 8.06 6.44
C TYR A 159 -2.19 9.44 6.29
N LEU A 160 -2.88 10.36 5.62
CA LEU A 160 -2.42 11.75 5.50
C LEU A 160 -2.32 12.45 6.86
N ASP A 161 -1.45 13.44 7.00
CA ASP A 161 -1.55 14.33 8.16
C ASP A 161 -2.82 15.20 7.98
N ILE A 162 -3.49 15.59 9.08
CA ILE A 162 -4.67 16.46 9.03
C ILE A 162 -4.40 17.75 8.24
N LEU A 163 -3.16 18.24 8.27
CA LEU A 163 -2.73 19.42 7.51
C LEU A 163 -2.67 19.19 5.99
N GLU A 164 -2.53 17.92 5.56
CA GLU A 164 -2.43 17.53 4.15
C GLU A 164 -3.78 17.13 3.55
N VAL A 165 -4.77 16.78 4.38
CA VAL A 165 -6.08 16.21 3.95
C VAL A 165 -6.75 17.04 2.86
N GLN A 166 -6.80 18.36 3.02
CA GLN A 166 -7.45 19.25 2.05
C GLN A 166 -6.68 19.33 0.72
N GLU A 167 -5.35 19.23 0.77
CA GLU A 167 -4.47 19.34 -0.39
C GLU A 167 -4.47 18.07 -1.26
N TYR A 168 -4.84 16.92 -0.67
CA TYR A 168 -4.90 15.62 -1.34
C TYR A 168 -6.32 15.13 -1.60
N CYS A 169 -7.30 16.02 -1.50
CA CYS A 169 -8.67 15.72 -1.87
C CYS A 169 -8.83 15.73 -3.41
N PRO A 170 -9.68 14.87 -4.04
CA PRO A 170 -10.74 14.01 -3.47
C PRO A 170 -10.27 12.74 -2.74
N CYS A 171 -9.08 12.27 -3.04
CA CYS A 171 -8.58 10.97 -2.57
C CYS A 171 -8.54 10.81 -1.05
N SER A 172 -8.23 11.87 -0.30
CA SER A 172 -8.26 11.87 1.17
C SER A 172 -9.63 11.48 1.75
N GLY A 173 -10.74 11.83 1.09
CA GLY A 173 -12.08 11.49 1.55
C GLY A 173 -12.45 10.01 1.38
N TYR A 174 -11.72 9.25 0.55
CA TYR A 174 -11.90 7.81 0.42
C TYR A 174 -11.00 7.00 1.37
N GLU A 175 -10.12 7.65 2.13
CA GLU A 175 -9.29 6.95 3.10
C GLU A 175 -10.13 6.32 4.20
N GLY A 176 -9.80 5.08 4.56
CA GLY A 176 -10.52 4.38 5.62
C GLY A 176 -10.55 2.86 5.46
N VAL A 177 -11.53 2.27 6.13
CA VAL A 177 -11.82 0.83 6.12
C VAL A 177 -12.95 0.56 5.15
N TRP A 178 -12.72 -0.41 4.27
CA TRP A 178 -13.67 -0.85 3.27
C TRP A 178 -13.79 -2.37 3.34
N SER A 179 -14.95 -2.89 2.95
CA SER A 179 -15.19 -4.33 2.90
C SER A 179 -15.79 -4.75 1.56
N LEU A 180 -15.76 -6.05 1.28
CA LEU A 180 -16.51 -6.61 0.15
C LEU A 180 -18.01 -6.32 0.34
N SER A 181 -18.59 -5.60 -0.61
CA SER A 181 -20.01 -5.24 -0.59
C SER A 181 -20.89 -6.48 -0.63
N GLU A 182 -20.65 -7.35 -1.61
CA GLU A 182 -21.39 -8.58 -1.85
C GLU A 182 -20.46 -9.73 -2.22
N LYS A 183 -20.81 -10.94 -1.79
CA LYS A 183 -20.16 -12.17 -2.22
C LYS A 183 -20.42 -12.40 -3.70
N TYR A 184 -19.40 -12.85 -4.42
CA TYR A 184 -19.54 -13.28 -5.80
C TYR A 184 -18.98 -14.69 -5.96
N LYS A 185 -19.51 -15.41 -6.94
CA LYS A 185 -19.09 -16.76 -7.27
C LYS A 185 -18.78 -16.85 -8.74
N LEU A 186 -17.67 -17.51 -9.05
CA LEU A 186 -17.16 -17.69 -10.39
C LEU A 186 -16.95 -19.19 -10.62
N PRO A 187 -17.33 -19.72 -11.78
CA PRO A 187 -16.77 -21.00 -12.20
C PRO A 187 -15.26 -20.85 -12.39
N LEU A 188 -14.50 -21.89 -12.08
CA LEU A 188 -13.09 -21.96 -12.40
C LEU A 188 -12.89 -22.71 -13.72
N PRO A 189 -12.75 -22.02 -14.86
CA PRO A 189 -12.25 -22.67 -16.08
C PRO A 189 -10.80 -23.12 -15.83
N GLY A 190 -10.30 -24.09 -16.58
CA GLY A 190 -8.90 -24.54 -16.46
C GLY A 190 -8.66 -25.71 -15.50
N THR A 191 -9.58 -26.01 -14.57
CA THR A 191 -9.60 -27.36 -13.99
C THR A 191 -10.00 -28.34 -15.07
N ARG A 192 -9.30 -29.47 -15.23
CA ARG A 192 -9.60 -30.50 -16.26
C ARG A 192 -11.02 -31.10 -16.15
N LYS A 193 -11.80 -30.67 -15.16
CA LYS A 193 -13.13 -31.16 -14.80
C LYS A 193 -14.10 -29.98 -14.61
N PRO A 194 -15.35 -30.10 -15.08
CA PRO A 194 -16.39 -29.10 -14.80
C PRO A 194 -16.83 -29.16 -13.33
N GLY A 195 -17.49 -28.10 -12.87
CA GLY A 195 -18.14 -28.07 -11.56
C GLY A 195 -17.24 -27.63 -10.41
N VAL A 196 -16.11 -26.97 -10.68
CA VAL A 196 -15.31 -26.30 -9.65
C VAL A 196 -15.63 -24.80 -9.67
N TYR A 197 -15.82 -24.22 -8.48
CA TYR A 197 -16.23 -22.84 -8.30
C TYR A 197 -15.32 -22.15 -7.28
N TYR A 198 -15.06 -20.88 -7.55
CA TYR A 198 -14.41 -19.93 -6.68
C TYR A 198 -15.48 -19.02 -6.10
N VAL A 199 -15.52 -18.88 -4.77
CA VAL A 199 -16.48 -18.02 -4.08
C VAL A 199 -15.72 -17.02 -3.24
N ALA A 200 -15.87 -15.73 -3.55
CA ALA A 200 -15.36 -14.67 -2.71
C ALA A 200 -16.28 -14.47 -1.51
N ILE A 201 -15.75 -14.67 -0.31
CA ILE A 201 -16.51 -14.66 0.94
C ILE A 201 -16.43 -13.30 1.61
N SER A 202 -15.22 -12.74 1.71
CA SER A 202 -14.98 -11.44 2.30
C SER A 202 -13.72 -10.82 1.73
N ALA A 203 -13.70 -9.50 1.70
CA ALA A 203 -12.51 -8.70 1.49
C ALA A 203 -12.44 -7.66 2.60
N ASP A 204 -11.28 -7.52 3.19
CA ASP A 204 -10.94 -6.52 4.18
C ASP A 204 -9.94 -5.57 3.54
N VAL A 205 -10.33 -4.31 3.32
CA VAL A 205 -9.56 -3.36 2.53
C VAL A 205 -9.25 -2.11 3.33
N ARG A 206 -7.99 -1.71 3.32
CA ARG A 206 -7.56 -0.41 3.84
C ARG A 206 -7.15 0.48 2.70
N MET A 207 -7.93 1.53 2.46
CA MET A 207 -7.68 2.48 1.38
C MET A 207 -6.96 3.72 1.91
N LYS A 208 -5.95 4.18 1.17
CA LYS A 208 -5.05 5.26 1.59
C LYS A 208 -4.64 6.14 0.44
N CYS A 209 -4.60 7.44 0.66
CA CYS A 209 -4.19 8.37 -0.36
C CYS A 209 -2.68 8.36 -0.53
N SER A 210 -2.26 8.34 -1.79
CA SER A 210 -0.84 8.28 -2.13
C SER A 210 -0.22 9.67 -2.10
N ARG A 211 0.80 9.84 -1.25
CA ARG A 211 1.64 11.06 -1.21
C ARG A 211 2.59 11.16 -2.41
N TYR A 212 3.04 10.02 -2.92
CA TYR A 212 4.20 9.95 -3.83
C TYR A 212 3.81 9.60 -5.27
N ASP A 213 2.74 8.84 -5.45
CA ASP A 213 2.26 8.43 -6.78
C ASP A 213 1.26 9.45 -7.30
N THR A 214 1.77 10.62 -7.70
CA THR A 214 0.97 11.73 -8.26
C THR A 214 1.22 11.92 -9.77
N THR A 215 2.17 11.20 -10.34
CA THR A 215 2.48 11.25 -11.78
C THR A 215 1.36 10.59 -12.57
N GLY A 216 0.70 11.36 -13.44
CA GLY A 216 -0.47 10.91 -14.21
C GLY A 216 -1.72 11.68 -13.80
N PRO A 217 -2.68 11.06 -13.06
CA PRO A 217 -3.97 11.68 -12.72
C PRO A 217 -3.83 12.96 -11.87
N GLY A 218 -2.70 13.17 -11.19
CA GLY A 218 -2.40 14.37 -10.44
C GLY A 218 -2.39 14.15 -8.93
N LYS A 219 -2.03 15.20 -8.19
CA LYS A 219 -2.03 15.21 -6.73
C LYS A 219 -3.44 15.00 -6.20
N GLY A 220 -3.59 14.17 -5.15
CA GLY A 220 -4.88 13.91 -4.51
C GLY A 220 -5.84 13.06 -5.34
N ARG A 221 -5.34 12.31 -6.34
CA ARG A 221 -6.17 11.48 -7.24
C ARG A 221 -5.79 10.01 -7.28
N VAL A 222 -4.86 9.57 -6.43
CA VAL A 222 -4.40 8.16 -6.38
C VAL A 222 -4.57 7.61 -4.99
N LEU A 223 -5.39 6.57 -4.88
CA LEU A 223 -5.67 5.85 -3.65
C LEU A 223 -5.10 4.43 -3.76
N MET A 224 -4.33 4.00 -2.77
CA MET A 224 -3.80 2.65 -2.64
C MET A 224 -4.70 1.85 -1.70
N GLY A 225 -5.26 0.74 -2.19
CA GLY A 225 -6.00 -0.24 -1.40
C GLY A 225 -5.13 -1.42 -1.04
N TYR A 226 -5.04 -1.75 0.24
CA TYR A 226 -4.43 -2.98 0.72
C TYR A 226 -5.55 -3.95 1.06
N GLU A 227 -5.74 -4.95 0.22
CA GLU A 227 -6.87 -5.86 0.27
C GLU A 227 -6.43 -7.24 0.75
N TYR A 228 -7.03 -7.70 1.84
CA TYR A 228 -6.97 -9.09 2.28
C TYR A 228 -8.28 -9.80 1.90
N LEU A 229 -8.19 -10.77 1.01
CA LEU A 229 -9.33 -11.46 0.41
C LEU A 229 -9.39 -12.91 0.88
N ILE A 230 -10.55 -13.32 1.39
CA ILE A 230 -10.86 -14.70 1.76
C ILE A 230 -11.84 -15.28 0.74
N ASN A 231 -11.46 -16.41 0.17
CA ASN A 231 -12.23 -17.11 -0.85
C ASN A 231 -12.34 -18.58 -0.51
N GLU A 232 -13.26 -19.26 -1.15
CA GLU A 232 -13.46 -20.69 -0.99
C GLU A 232 -13.51 -21.38 -2.34
N ILE A 233 -12.94 -22.58 -2.39
CA ILE A 233 -13.07 -23.49 -3.52
C ILE A 233 -14.14 -24.51 -3.21
N TRP A 234 -15.11 -24.62 -4.09
CA TRP A 234 -16.24 -25.53 -3.99
C TRP A 234 -16.30 -26.45 -5.19
N VAL A 235 -16.69 -27.70 -4.98
CA VAL A 235 -16.94 -28.67 -6.04
C VAL A 235 -18.40 -29.13 -6.04
N ASP A 236 -18.99 -29.15 -7.23
CA ASP A 236 -20.23 -29.85 -7.52
C ASP A 236 -19.93 -31.35 -7.67
N THR A 237 -20.41 -32.14 -6.72
CA THR A 237 -20.24 -33.60 -6.71
C THR A 237 -20.88 -34.31 -7.91
N LYS A 238 -21.83 -33.68 -8.59
CA LYS A 238 -22.41 -34.18 -9.85
C LYS A 238 -21.68 -33.69 -11.10
N MET A 239 -20.66 -32.83 -10.94
CA MET A 239 -19.86 -32.24 -12.02
C MET A 239 -20.73 -31.68 -13.16
N LYS A 240 -21.82 -30.97 -12.82
CA LYS A 240 -22.76 -30.49 -13.82
C LYS A 240 -22.06 -29.46 -14.73
N PRO A 241 -22.15 -29.60 -16.07
CA PRO A 241 -21.62 -28.60 -16.98
C PRO A 241 -22.24 -27.23 -16.70
N ILE A 242 -21.42 -26.18 -16.74
CA ILE A 242 -21.90 -24.82 -16.47
C ILE A 242 -22.89 -24.35 -17.54
N SER A 243 -22.67 -24.70 -18.80
CA SER A 243 -23.55 -24.33 -19.90
C SER A 243 -24.33 -25.54 -20.40
N PRO A 244 -25.64 -25.42 -20.70
CA PRO A 244 -26.44 -24.18 -20.70
C PRO A 244 -27.12 -23.86 -19.35
N THR A 245 -26.99 -24.73 -18.34
CA THR A 245 -27.82 -24.63 -17.12
C THR A 245 -27.57 -23.35 -16.34
N TYR A 246 -26.31 -22.99 -16.14
CA TYR A 246 -25.88 -21.89 -15.29
C TYR A 246 -25.33 -20.71 -16.09
N PHE A 247 -24.96 -20.93 -17.35
CA PHE A 247 -24.41 -19.90 -18.24
C PHE A 247 -24.97 -19.97 -19.65
N ASP A 248 -25.49 -18.83 -20.12
CA ASP A 248 -25.97 -18.59 -21.48
C ASP A 248 -24.79 -18.12 -22.35
N LYS A 249 -24.38 -18.94 -23.33
CA LYS A 249 -23.22 -18.66 -24.19
C LYS A 249 -23.46 -17.50 -25.15
N ASP A 250 -24.69 -17.35 -25.62
CA ASP A 250 -25.03 -16.36 -26.63
C ASP A 250 -25.10 -14.97 -25.99
N LYS A 251 -25.65 -14.89 -24.78
CA LYS A 251 -25.71 -13.65 -23.99
C LYS A 251 -24.44 -13.37 -23.19
N LYS A 252 -23.56 -14.37 -23.05
CA LYS A 252 -22.36 -14.32 -22.19
C LYS A 252 -22.69 -13.91 -20.75
N ALA A 253 -23.79 -14.44 -20.22
CA ALA A 253 -24.33 -14.05 -18.92
C ALA A 253 -24.70 -15.28 -18.08
N PHE A 254 -24.60 -15.14 -16.76
CA PHE A 254 -25.13 -16.13 -15.84
C PHE A 254 -26.66 -16.17 -15.91
N THR A 255 -27.20 -17.37 -15.73
CA THR A 255 -28.65 -17.58 -15.65
C THR A 255 -29.15 -17.29 -14.24
N PRO A 256 -30.44 -16.96 -14.05
CA PRO A 256 -31.02 -16.82 -12.71
C PRO A 256 -30.85 -18.07 -11.83
N ALA A 257 -30.76 -19.26 -12.45
CA ALA A 257 -30.51 -20.50 -11.75
C ALA A 257 -29.13 -20.55 -11.11
N PHE A 258 -28.11 -19.93 -11.73
CA PHE A 258 -26.78 -19.81 -11.15
C PHE A 258 -26.79 -18.82 -10.00
N ASP A 259 -27.38 -17.64 -10.19
CA ASP A 259 -27.42 -16.58 -9.19
C ASP A 259 -28.10 -17.06 -7.90
N ALA A 260 -29.17 -17.86 -8.02
CA ALA A 260 -29.88 -18.45 -6.89
C ALA A 260 -29.13 -19.59 -6.15
N LEU A 261 -27.99 -20.09 -6.65
CA LEU A 261 -27.25 -21.15 -5.96
C LEU A 261 -26.64 -20.66 -4.64
N VAL A 262 -27.00 -21.32 -3.54
CA VAL A 262 -26.34 -21.17 -2.24
C VAL A 262 -25.62 -22.48 -1.93
N PHE A 263 -24.29 -22.49 -2.02
CA PHE A 263 -23.50 -23.72 -1.94
C PHE A 263 -23.55 -24.35 -0.56
N GLU A 264 -23.48 -23.52 0.49
CA GLU A 264 -23.46 -23.94 1.89
C GLU A 264 -24.74 -24.68 2.30
N GLN A 265 -25.86 -24.40 1.63
CA GLN A 265 -27.16 -25.02 1.92
C GLN A 265 -27.46 -26.21 1.01
N ASN A 266 -26.60 -26.48 0.02
CA ASN A 266 -26.84 -27.51 -0.97
C ASN A 266 -25.85 -28.67 -0.81
N PRO A 267 -26.30 -29.88 -0.38
CA PRO A 267 -25.41 -31.01 -0.10
C PRO A 267 -24.68 -31.54 -1.35
N GLN A 268 -25.09 -31.13 -2.54
CA GLN A 268 -24.39 -31.43 -3.79
C GLN A 268 -23.04 -30.68 -3.88
N PHE A 269 -22.93 -29.52 -3.25
CA PHE A 269 -21.72 -28.72 -3.27
C PHE A 269 -20.92 -28.98 -2.00
N LYS A 270 -19.62 -29.22 -2.16
CA LYS A 270 -18.71 -29.46 -1.04
C LYS A 270 -17.54 -28.49 -1.10
N LYS A 271 -17.21 -27.89 0.04
CA LYS A 271 -16.03 -27.04 0.19
C LYS A 271 -14.78 -27.90 0.16
N VAL A 272 -13.79 -27.47 -0.62
CA VAL A 272 -12.52 -28.16 -0.83
C VAL A 272 -11.39 -27.46 -0.09
N ALA A 273 -11.36 -26.12 -0.13
CA ALA A 273 -10.31 -25.33 0.51
C ALA A 273 -10.77 -23.89 0.77
N THR A 274 -10.11 -23.21 1.71
CA THR A 274 -10.15 -21.75 1.88
C THR A 274 -8.89 -21.16 1.27
N ILE A 275 -9.01 -20.12 0.43
CA ILE A 275 -7.88 -19.39 -0.16
C ILE A 275 -7.81 -18.01 0.47
N HIS A 276 -6.64 -17.68 1.02
CA HIS A 276 -6.30 -16.36 1.52
C HIS A 276 -5.41 -15.67 0.51
N SER A 277 -5.73 -14.43 0.14
CA SER A 277 -4.96 -13.66 -0.84
C SER A 277 -4.77 -12.23 -0.38
N PHE A 278 -3.62 -11.65 -0.72
CA PHE A 278 -3.32 -10.25 -0.47
C PHE A 278 -3.08 -9.53 -1.80
N PHE A 279 -3.83 -8.46 -2.02
CA PHE A 279 -3.75 -7.60 -3.20
C PHE A 279 -3.37 -6.18 -2.78
N ILE A 280 -2.58 -5.54 -3.63
CA ILE A 280 -2.41 -4.08 -3.61
C ILE A 280 -3.14 -3.55 -4.82
N ASP A 281 -4.16 -2.75 -4.57
CA ASP A 281 -4.96 -2.08 -5.56
C ASP A 281 -4.53 -0.62 -5.67
N LYS A 282 -4.44 -0.13 -6.90
CA LYS A 282 -4.34 1.29 -7.23
C LYS A 282 -5.67 1.75 -7.80
N PHE A 283 -6.27 2.74 -7.15
CA PHE A 283 -7.46 3.43 -7.61
C PHE A 283 -7.07 4.82 -8.10
N GLU A 284 -7.35 5.11 -9.35
CA GLU A 284 -7.19 6.43 -9.95
C GLU A 284 -8.57 7.10 -9.99
N ILE A 285 -8.70 8.24 -9.31
CA ILE A 285 -9.96 8.96 -9.15
C ILE A 285 -10.01 10.09 -10.18
N TYR A 286 -10.98 10.02 -11.08
CA TYR A 286 -11.30 11.05 -12.05
C TYR A 286 -12.67 11.68 -11.70
N PRO A 287 -13.02 12.84 -12.27
CA PRO A 287 -14.30 13.49 -12.01
C PRO A 287 -15.53 12.61 -12.28
N ASP A 288 -15.49 11.82 -13.34
CA ASP A 288 -16.61 11.00 -13.81
C ASP A 288 -16.45 9.52 -13.50
N SER A 289 -15.24 9.08 -13.14
CA SER A 289 -14.89 7.68 -13.08
C SER A 289 -13.79 7.36 -12.09
N ILE A 290 -13.79 6.13 -11.59
CA ILE A 290 -12.73 5.56 -10.77
C ILE A 290 -12.20 4.34 -11.51
N VAL A 291 -10.88 4.28 -11.71
CA VAL A 291 -10.20 3.17 -12.39
C VAL A 291 -9.43 2.36 -11.36
N ARG A 292 -9.69 1.06 -11.27
CA ARG A 292 -8.97 0.13 -10.38
C ARG A 292 -7.97 -0.72 -11.16
N LYS A 293 -6.75 -0.83 -10.63
CA LYS A 293 -5.70 -1.75 -11.09
C LYS A 293 -5.21 -2.55 -9.90
N GLY A 294 -5.40 -3.87 -9.91
CA GLY A 294 -5.05 -4.73 -8.77
C GLY A 294 -3.91 -5.68 -9.08
N GLU A 295 -2.96 -5.77 -8.15
CA GLU A 295 -1.82 -6.69 -8.23
C GLU A 295 -1.80 -7.61 -7.00
N PRO A 296 -1.75 -8.94 -7.15
CA PRO A 296 -1.59 -9.87 -6.04
C PRO A 296 -0.13 -9.94 -5.61
N TYR A 297 0.08 -9.99 -4.30
CA TYR A 297 1.41 -10.07 -3.69
C TYR A 297 1.66 -11.38 -2.96
N GLY A 298 0.62 -12.02 -2.42
CA GLY A 298 0.75 -13.27 -1.68
C GLY A 298 -0.56 -14.04 -1.59
N ARG A 299 -0.47 -15.37 -1.54
CA ARG A 299 -1.63 -16.25 -1.44
C ARG A 299 -1.25 -17.61 -0.89
N TYR A 300 -2.16 -18.22 -0.14
CA TYR A 300 -2.04 -19.59 0.36
C TYR A 300 -3.42 -20.20 0.56
N ALA A 301 -3.47 -21.52 0.68
CA ALA A 301 -4.68 -22.25 1.02
C ALA A 301 -4.63 -22.79 2.46
N SER A 302 -5.78 -22.79 3.13
CA SER A 302 -6.02 -23.44 4.41
C SER A 302 -7.22 -24.38 4.31
N ASP A 303 -7.44 -25.19 5.35
CA ASP A 303 -8.62 -26.07 5.49
C ASP A 303 -8.86 -26.96 4.26
N ILE A 304 -7.77 -27.51 3.72
CA ILE A 304 -7.82 -28.32 2.50
C ILE A 304 -8.36 -29.71 2.84
N ASP A 305 -9.51 -30.08 2.27
CA ASP A 305 -10.00 -31.46 2.25
C ASP A 305 -9.25 -32.23 1.16
N GLN A 306 -8.12 -32.83 1.55
CA GLN A 306 -7.26 -33.56 0.62
C GLN A 306 -8.00 -34.75 -0.02
N LYS A 307 -8.89 -35.42 0.72
CA LYS A 307 -9.64 -36.57 0.19
C LYS A 307 -10.57 -36.12 -0.93
N LEU A 308 -11.28 -35.02 -0.72
CA LEU A 308 -12.17 -34.45 -1.73
C LEU A 308 -11.38 -33.89 -2.92
N ALA A 309 -10.25 -33.23 -2.67
CA ALA A 309 -9.37 -32.74 -3.72
C ALA A 309 -8.85 -33.90 -4.60
N ASP A 310 -8.41 -35.00 -4.01
CA ASP A 310 -7.92 -36.18 -4.73
C ASP A 310 -9.05 -36.89 -5.50
N GLU A 311 -10.24 -37.06 -4.89
CA GLU A 311 -11.41 -37.69 -5.50
C GLU A 311 -11.84 -36.96 -6.79
N TYR A 312 -11.87 -35.63 -6.75
CA TYR A 312 -12.30 -34.79 -7.87
C TYR A 312 -11.13 -34.26 -8.72
N GLN A 313 -9.88 -34.68 -8.42
CA GLN A 313 -8.65 -34.27 -9.12
C GLN A 313 -8.47 -32.75 -9.17
N ILE A 314 -8.72 -32.08 -8.04
CA ILE A 314 -8.62 -30.64 -7.89
C ILE A 314 -7.20 -30.31 -7.43
N ASP A 315 -6.39 -29.77 -8.35
CA ASP A 315 -5.04 -29.31 -8.04
C ASP A 315 -5.08 -27.91 -7.39
N ILE A 316 -5.06 -27.88 -6.06
CA ILE A 316 -5.07 -26.62 -5.29
C ILE A 316 -3.83 -25.78 -5.58
N LYS A 317 -2.68 -26.40 -5.86
CA LYS A 317 -1.47 -25.66 -6.19
C LYS A 317 -1.62 -24.94 -7.52
N PHE A 318 -2.13 -25.63 -8.54
CA PHE A 318 -2.47 -25.01 -9.83
C PHE A 318 -3.51 -23.88 -9.67
N ILE A 319 -4.53 -24.08 -8.82
CA ILE A 319 -5.51 -23.02 -8.56
C ILE A 319 -4.82 -21.80 -7.93
N LEU A 320 -3.94 -21.98 -6.96
CA LEU A 320 -3.20 -20.87 -6.36
C LEU A 320 -2.26 -20.21 -7.36
N GLU A 321 -1.44 -20.97 -8.08
CA GLU A 321 -0.35 -20.44 -8.90
C GLU A 321 -0.85 -19.85 -10.23
N ASP A 322 -1.69 -20.59 -10.95
CA ASP A 322 -2.13 -20.25 -12.31
C ASP A 322 -3.52 -19.60 -12.34
N VAL A 323 -4.48 -20.06 -11.55
CA VAL A 323 -5.89 -19.59 -11.67
C VAL A 323 -6.10 -18.27 -10.92
N VAL A 324 -5.77 -18.24 -9.63
CA VAL A 324 -5.79 -17.03 -8.79
C VAL A 324 -4.63 -16.11 -9.18
N GLY A 325 -3.53 -16.67 -9.68
CA GLY A 325 -2.45 -15.90 -10.31
C GLY A 325 -2.92 -15.12 -11.53
N ASP A 326 -3.64 -15.76 -12.44
CA ASP A 326 -4.16 -15.13 -13.65
C ASP A 326 -5.34 -14.20 -13.39
N MET A 327 -5.95 -14.19 -12.19
CA MET A 327 -6.91 -13.12 -11.82
C MET A 327 -6.27 -11.71 -11.87
N THR A 328 -4.94 -11.60 -11.91
CA THR A 328 -4.21 -10.38 -12.31
C THR A 328 -4.63 -9.80 -13.66
N THR A 329 -5.04 -10.68 -14.58
CA THR A 329 -5.44 -10.32 -15.94
C THR A 329 -6.93 -10.00 -16.04
N ALA A 330 -7.68 -10.14 -14.94
CA ALA A 330 -9.07 -9.74 -14.89
C ALA A 330 -9.18 -8.25 -15.23
N THR A 331 -9.89 -7.96 -16.31
CA THR A 331 -10.08 -6.59 -16.77
C THR A 331 -11.38 -6.08 -16.17
N CYS A 332 -11.29 -5.03 -15.35
CA CYS A 332 -12.45 -4.35 -14.80
C CYS A 332 -12.68 -3.03 -15.54
N ALA A 333 -13.94 -2.76 -15.86
CA ALA A 333 -14.36 -1.47 -16.37
C ALA A 333 -14.22 -0.38 -15.28
N PRO A 334 -13.99 0.89 -15.67
CA PRO A 334 -14.08 2.00 -14.74
C PRO A 334 -15.46 2.06 -14.06
N SER A 335 -15.47 2.35 -12.76
CA SER A 335 -16.70 2.60 -12.01
C SER A 335 -17.11 4.07 -12.17
N PRO A 336 -18.39 4.43 -12.31
CA PRO A 336 -18.82 5.82 -12.23
C PRO A 336 -18.43 6.45 -10.89
N ASN A 337 -17.91 7.68 -10.90
CA ASN A 337 -17.61 8.39 -9.67
C ASN A 337 -18.87 9.07 -9.12
N LEU A 338 -19.68 8.30 -8.38
CA LEU A 338 -20.90 8.80 -7.73
C LEU A 338 -20.63 9.68 -6.49
N PHE A 339 -19.40 9.66 -5.97
CA PHE A 339 -18.99 10.38 -4.75
C PHE A 339 -17.97 11.46 -5.08
N CYS A 340 -18.24 12.15 -6.19
CA CYS A 340 -17.43 13.23 -6.68
C CYS A 340 -17.13 14.31 -5.61
N ASP A 341 -18.13 14.61 -4.78
CA ASP A 341 -17.93 15.23 -3.47
C ASP A 341 -17.75 14.11 -2.43
N PRO A 342 -16.55 13.96 -1.83
CA PRO A 342 -16.31 12.92 -0.84
C PRO A 342 -17.13 13.09 0.45
N ASN A 343 -17.75 14.26 0.69
CA ASN A 343 -18.68 14.44 1.80
C ASN A 343 -20.01 13.70 1.59
N ASP A 344 -20.31 13.26 0.35
CA ASP A 344 -21.49 12.42 0.06
C ASP A 344 -21.27 10.94 0.44
N LEU A 345 -20.03 10.57 0.83
CA LEU A 345 -19.74 9.24 1.33
C LEU A 345 -20.45 9.00 2.67
N LYS A 346 -21.07 7.84 2.78
CA LYS A 346 -21.75 7.38 3.99
C LYS A 346 -21.23 6.02 4.39
N GLU A 347 -20.72 5.94 5.60
CA GLU A 347 -20.32 4.66 6.20
C GLU A 347 -21.49 3.67 6.16
N LYS A 348 -21.18 2.41 5.88
CA LYS A 348 -22.10 1.28 5.71
C LYS A 348 -23.06 1.37 4.52
N GLU A 349 -23.08 2.47 3.76
CA GLU A 349 -24.00 2.66 2.62
C GLU A 349 -23.25 2.82 1.29
N SER A 350 -22.20 3.64 1.25
CA SER A 350 -21.49 3.95 0.01
C SER A 350 -20.72 2.74 -0.53
N VAL A 351 -20.91 2.45 -1.83
CA VAL A 351 -20.27 1.33 -2.53
C VAL A 351 -19.62 1.82 -3.82
N ILE A 352 -18.36 1.43 -4.05
CA ILE A 352 -17.68 1.58 -5.34
C ILE A 352 -17.65 0.20 -6.01
N ALA A 353 -18.38 0.05 -7.12
CA ALA A 353 -18.56 -1.22 -7.81
C ALA A 353 -17.92 -1.24 -9.20
N PHE A 354 -17.14 -2.28 -9.48
CA PHE A 354 -16.43 -2.48 -10.73
C PHE A 354 -16.98 -3.71 -11.45
N ASP A 355 -17.45 -3.53 -12.67
CA ASP A 355 -17.83 -4.64 -13.54
C ASP A 355 -16.59 -5.23 -14.18
N CYS A 356 -16.33 -6.49 -13.87
CA CYS A 356 -15.12 -7.20 -14.22
C CYS A 356 -15.43 -8.39 -15.12
N LEU A 357 -14.46 -8.72 -15.97
CA LEU A 357 -14.52 -9.90 -16.82
C LEU A 357 -13.38 -10.85 -16.43
N TYR A 358 -13.74 -12.02 -15.91
CA TYR A 358 -12.78 -13.04 -15.51
C TYR A 358 -12.42 -13.98 -16.66
N THR A 359 -11.12 -14.06 -16.97
CA THR A 359 -10.55 -14.92 -18.02
C THR A 359 -9.31 -15.61 -17.51
N ILE A 360 -9.06 -16.85 -17.95
CA ILE A 360 -7.77 -17.52 -17.78
C ILE A 360 -7.14 -17.67 -19.17
N ARG A 361 -6.02 -16.97 -19.39
CA ARG A 361 -5.32 -16.92 -20.69
C ARG A 361 -6.30 -16.60 -21.84
N THR A 362 -6.39 -17.45 -22.86
CA THR A 362 -7.27 -17.29 -24.04
C THR A 362 -8.53 -18.15 -23.99
N GLU A 363 -8.76 -18.93 -22.93
CA GLU A 363 -9.69 -20.06 -23.01
C GLU A 363 -10.58 -20.23 -21.78
N ASN A 364 -11.84 -19.79 -21.92
CA ASN A 364 -12.94 -20.27 -21.07
C ASN A 364 -13.73 -21.34 -21.85
N LEU A 365 -13.28 -22.60 -21.74
CA LEU A 365 -14.02 -23.77 -22.23
C LEU A 365 -14.41 -23.72 -23.73
N GLY A 366 -13.63 -23.02 -24.57
CA GLY A 366 -13.90 -22.86 -26.00
C GLY A 366 -15.08 -21.94 -26.37
N ILE A 367 -15.58 -21.12 -25.42
CA ILE A 367 -16.79 -20.29 -25.61
C ILE A 367 -16.47 -18.88 -26.17
N GLY A 368 -15.20 -18.44 -26.11
CA GLY A 368 -14.79 -17.13 -26.60
C GLY A 368 -15.32 -15.97 -25.73
N GLY A 369 -14.63 -15.66 -24.63
CA GLY A 369 -14.99 -14.58 -23.70
C GLY A 369 -14.67 -14.93 -22.24
N GLY A 370 -14.95 -14.00 -21.33
CA GLY A 370 -14.80 -14.18 -19.88
C GLY A 370 -16.11 -14.41 -19.13
N TYR A 371 -16.04 -14.70 -17.83
CA TYR A 371 -17.19 -14.73 -16.94
C TYR A 371 -17.38 -13.35 -16.31
N PRO A 372 -18.53 -12.69 -16.52
CA PRO A 372 -18.78 -11.37 -15.92
C PRO A 372 -19.03 -11.51 -14.43
N TYR A 373 -18.51 -10.58 -13.64
CA TYR A 373 -18.83 -10.44 -12.22
C TYR A 373 -18.64 -8.99 -11.79
N THR A 374 -19.33 -8.58 -10.73
CA THR A 374 -19.17 -7.25 -10.16
C THR A 374 -18.43 -7.37 -8.84
N LYS A 375 -17.35 -6.59 -8.68
CA LYS A 375 -16.63 -6.47 -7.41
C LYS A 375 -16.88 -5.10 -6.83
N GLY A 376 -17.61 -5.03 -5.72
CA GLY A 376 -17.88 -3.78 -5.03
C GLY A 376 -17.23 -3.70 -3.66
N TYR A 377 -16.75 -2.52 -3.31
CA TYR A 377 -16.21 -2.19 -2.00
C TYR A 377 -17.18 -1.25 -1.27
N ARG A 378 -17.64 -1.65 -0.10
CA ARG A 378 -18.50 -0.84 0.78
C ARG A 378 -17.63 -0.12 1.81
N LEU A 379 -17.88 1.17 2.00
CA LEU A 379 -17.23 1.96 3.04
C LEU A 379 -17.71 1.49 4.42
N GLU A 380 -16.78 1.10 5.29
CA GLU A 380 -17.10 0.66 6.64
C GLU A 380 -16.82 1.74 7.67
N GLU A 381 -15.73 2.48 7.50
CA GLU A 381 -15.28 3.56 8.39
C GLU A 381 -14.46 4.55 7.57
N GLN A 382 -14.81 5.82 7.64
CA GLN A 382 -14.11 6.90 6.92
C GLN A 382 -13.07 7.55 7.84
N ALA A 383 -11.84 7.69 7.36
CA ALA A 383 -10.77 8.31 8.14
C ALA A 383 -10.91 9.84 8.22
N TYR A 384 -11.34 10.46 7.11
CA TYR A 384 -11.60 11.89 7.01
C TYR A 384 -12.98 12.12 6.39
N GLY A 385 -13.94 12.50 7.20
CA GLY A 385 -15.28 12.92 6.79
C GLY A 385 -15.58 14.34 7.28
N ASP A 386 -16.58 14.97 6.67
CA ASP A 386 -17.09 16.32 6.97
C ASP A 386 -16.13 17.51 6.70
N ASN A 387 -16.64 18.52 5.99
CA ASN A 387 -15.97 19.80 5.69
C ASN A 387 -14.75 19.70 4.74
N LEU A 388 -14.68 18.66 3.92
CA LEU A 388 -13.74 18.62 2.80
C LEU A 388 -14.21 19.63 1.73
N THR A 389 -13.40 20.63 1.39
CA THR A 389 -13.83 21.74 0.50
C THR A 389 -13.61 21.45 -1.00
N CYS A 390 -13.58 20.19 -1.36
CA CYS A 390 -13.16 19.65 -2.65
C CYS A 390 -14.32 18.91 -3.32
N GLY A 391 -14.53 19.20 -4.60
CA GLY A 391 -15.37 18.43 -5.50
C GLY A 391 -14.62 18.17 -6.80
N CYS A 392 -15.27 17.54 -7.79
CA CYS A 392 -14.64 17.34 -9.08
C CYS A 392 -14.74 18.60 -9.95
N GLU A 393 -13.76 19.49 -9.79
CA GLU A 393 -13.36 20.41 -10.86
C GLU A 393 -12.11 19.90 -11.59
#